data_AF-A0A930ASX0-F1
#
_entry.id   AF-A0A930ASX0-F1
#
_cell.length_a   1.000
_cell.length_b   1.000
_cell.length_c   1.000
_cell.angle_alpha   90.00
_cell.angle_beta   90.00
_cell.angle_gamma   90.00
#
_symmetry.space_group_name_H-M   'P 1'
#
loop_
_entity.id
_entity.type
_entity.pdbx_description
1 polymer ?
#
loop_
_entity_poly.entity_id
_entity_poly.type
_entity_poly.pdbx_seq_one_letter_code
_entity_poly.pdbx_strand_id
1 'polypeptide(L)'
;ILFVANKVDLYPKSVNRNRLKAWIERHAKEYGIKPVDTLLVSGHKRIQIDELLEKINEYRKGKDAYVVGVTNVGKSTLINKLIQSIGETGEVITTSQYPGTTLGQIDIPFDEHSSLVDTPGIIHRHQITHYLAEKEMKKVLPQKELQPKTFQLNSGQTIFIGGLIRVDYEQGERNSFTFYTPQTIDLHRTKLEKATEFYAKHAGTLLTPPTGDNMKLYPKLVKKTFTIKEKTDLVIAGLGWVTIQKPGTVSVWSPKEVDVIQRQSII
;
A
#
# COMPACT_ATOMS: atom_id res chain seq x y z
N ILE A 1 -14.98 -1.01 15.52
CA ILE A 1 -13.72 -1.25 14.79
C ILE A 1 -13.04 0.08 14.59
N LEU A 2 -11.81 0.25 15.08
CA LEU A 2 -10.97 1.42 14.82
C LEU A 2 -10.14 1.16 13.57
N PHE A 3 -10.19 2.05 12.58
CA PHE A 3 -9.35 1.94 11.39
C PHE A 3 -8.04 2.68 11.58
N VAL A 4 -6.93 1.99 11.31
CA VAL A 4 -5.58 2.55 11.46
C VAL A 4 -4.85 2.42 10.14
N ALA A 5 -4.76 3.51 9.39
CA ALA A 5 -4.00 3.58 8.14
C ALA A 5 -2.54 3.92 8.46
N ASN A 6 -1.68 2.90 8.44
CA ASN A 6 -0.25 3.03 8.72
C ASN A 6 0.54 3.49 7.48
N LYS A 7 1.82 3.86 7.69
CA LYS A 7 2.80 4.28 6.68
C LYS A 7 2.48 5.61 5.99
N VAL A 8 1.82 6.52 6.70
CA VAL A 8 1.45 7.83 6.16
C VAL A 8 2.66 8.72 5.85
N ASP A 9 3.82 8.39 6.41
CA ASP A 9 5.11 9.03 6.12
C ASP A 9 5.64 8.75 4.70
N LEU A 10 5.10 7.72 4.03
CA LEU A 10 5.48 7.38 2.65
C LEU A 10 4.67 8.16 1.62
N TYR A 11 3.58 8.81 2.02
CA TYR A 11 2.78 9.62 1.11
C TYR A 11 3.47 10.96 0.81
N PRO A 12 3.39 11.43 -0.44
CA PRO A 12 3.86 12.76 -0.79
C PRO A 12 3.24 13.84 0.09
N LYS A 13 3.98 14.88 0.43
CA LYS A 13 3.46 16.04 1.19
C LYS A 13 2.24 16.71 0.54
N SER A 14 2.07 16.59 -0.78
CA SER A 14 0.92 17.12 -1.51
C SER A 14 -0.39 16.36 -1.26
N VAL A 15 -0.33 15.18 -0.64
CA VAL A 15 -1.54 14.37 -0.39
C VAL A 15 -2.38 15.01 0.71
N ASN A 16 -3.65 15.24 0.40
CA ASN A 16 -4.59 15.77 1.37
C ASN A 16 -5.06 14.66 2.32
N ARG A 17 -4.66 14.75 3.60
CA ARG A 17 -4.99 13.77 4.64
C ARG A 17 -6.50 13.60 4.85
N ASN A 18 -7.29 14.66 4.74
CA ASN A 18 -8.75 14.59 4.88
C ASN A 18 -9.38 13.82 3.72
N ARG A 19 -8.91 14.05 2.47
CA ARG A 19 -9.35 13.25 1.31
C ARG A 19 -8.97 11.79 1.44
N LEU A 20 -7.78 11.50 1.96
CA LEU A 20 -7.34 10.12 2.22
C LEU A 20 -8.24 9.43 3.26
N LYS A 21 -8.50 10.08 4.41
CA LYS A 21 -9.41 9.57 5.45
C LYS A 21 -10.82 9.34 4.89
N ALA A 22 -11.39 10.31 4.19
CA ALA A 22 -12.71 10.19 3.58
C ALA A 22 -12.77 9.06 2.53
N TRP A 23 -11.71 8.87 1.75
CA TRP A 23 -11.63 7.75 0.81
C TRP A 23 -11.61 6.39 1.53
N ILE A 24 -10.83 6.24 2.60
CA ILE A 24 -10.77 5.01 3.40
C ILE A 24 -12.15 4.69 3.97
N GLU A 25 -12.83 5.67 4.55
CA GLU A 25 -14.17 5.49 5.16
C GLU A 25 -15.23 5.15 4.11
N ARG A 26 -15.19 5.81 2.95
CA ARG A 26 -16.09 5.48 1.83
C ARG A 26 -15.86 4.07 1.33
N HIS A 27 -14.60 3.68 1.15
CA HIS A 27 -14.26 2.34 0.70
C HIS A 27 -14.66 1.27 1.73
N ALA A 28 -14.47 1.53 3.03
CA ALA A 28 -14.94 0.65 4.10
C ALA A 28 -16.46 0.41 4.02
N LYS A 29 -17.22 1.49 3.77
CA LYS A 29 -18.67 1.45 3.66
C LYS A 29 -19.16 0.62 2.48
N GLU A 30 -18.42 0.57 1.37
CA GLU A 30 -18.72 -0.29 0.21
C GLU A 30 -18.70 -1.78 0.60
N TYR A 31 -17.91 -2.17 1.60
CA TYR A 31 -17.87 -3.53 2.17
C TYR A 31 -18.76 -3.70 3.41
N GLY A 32 -19.64 -2.73 3.70
CA GLY A 32 -20.54 -2.78 4.86
C GLY A 32 -19.85 -2.49 6.21
N ILE A 33 -18.61 -2.02 6.20
CA ILE A 33 -17.86 -1.71 7.43
C ILE A 33 -18.01 -0.23 7.75
N LYS A 34 -18.42 0.08 8.98
CA LYS A 34 -18.47 1.44 9.53
C LYS A 34 -17.48 1.54 10.69
N PRO A 35 -16.29 2.13 10.48
CA PRO A 35 -15.35 2.32 11.57
C PRO A 35 -15.90 3.32 12.59
N VAL A 36 -15.55 3.14 13.87
CA VAL A 36 -15.88 4.12 14.91
C VAL A 36 -15.04 5.39 14.75
N ASP A 37 -13.82 5.24 14.24
CA ASP A 37 -12.91 6.31 13.84
C ASP A 37 -11.85 5.78 12.87
N THR A 38 -11.16 6.67 12.18
CA THR A 38 -10.06 6.38 11.26
C THR A 38 -8.85 7.27 11.57
N LEU A 39 -7.72 6.67 11.91
CA LEU A 39 -6.46 7.36 12.21
C LEU A 39 -5.42 7.12 11.12
N LEU A 40 -4.60 8.15 10.89
CA LEU A 40 -3.53 8.16 9.90
C LEU A 40 -2.18 8.16 10.64
N VAL A 41 -1.49 7.02 10.71
CA VAL A 41 -0.32 6.85 11.57
C VAL A 41 0.94 6.46 10.81
N SER A 42 2.10 6.66 11.45
CA SER A 42 3.35 6.03 11.03
C SER A 42 4.04 5.39 12.22
N GLY A 43 4.02 4.05 12.27
CA GLY A 43 4.82 3.30 13.24
C GLY A 43 6.32 3.53 13.07
N HIS A 44 6.80 3.78 11.84
CA HIS A 44 8.22 4.00 11.60
C HIS A 44 8.67 5.39 12.10
N LYS A 45 7.90 6.44 11.80
CA LYS A 45 8.21 7.83 12.17
C LYS A 45 7.56 8.30 13.48
N ARG A 46 6.89 7.41 14.20
CA ARG A 46 6.09 7.71 15.41
C ARG A 46 5.06 8.83 15.20
N ILE A 47 4.41 8.89 14.03
CA ILE A 47 3.37 9.90 13.76
C ILE A 47 2.04 9.40 14.33
N GLN A 48 1.39 10.23 15.17
CA GLN A 48 0.07 9.98 15.77
C GLN A 48 -0.01 8.65 16.55
N ILE A 49 1.10 8.21 17.16
CA ILE A 49 1.11 6.97 17.97
C ILE A 49 0.43 7.20 19.33
N ASP A 50 0.68 8.33 19.97
CA ASP A 50 0.08 8.64 21.28
C ASP A 50 -1.43 8.88 21.13
N GLU A 51 -1.85 9.63 20.10
CA GLU A 51 -3.28 9.80 19.76
C GLU A 51 -3.95 8.45 19.43
N LEU A 52 -3.25 7.53 18.75
CA LEU A 52 -3.75 6.19 18.52
C LEU A 52 -3.94 5.43 19.85
N LEU A 53 -2.99 5.55 20.78
CA LEU A 53 -3.07 4.91 22.09
C LEU A 53 -4.27 5.44 22.89
N GLU A 54 -4.44 6.77 22.94
CA GLU A 54 -5.58 7.44 23.57
C GLU A 54 -6.92 6.96 22.98
N LYS A 55 -7.03 6.89 21.65
CA LYS A 55 -8.25 6.43 20.96
C LYS A 55 -8.52 4.95 21.20
N ILE A 56 -7.48 4.11 21.25
CA ILE A 56 -7.64 2.70 21.64
C ILE A 56 -8.21 2.61 23.06
N ASN A 57 -7.67 3.37 24.01
CA ASN A 57 -8.15 3.44 25.39
C ASN A 57 -9.61 3.91 25.47
N GLU A 58 -9.95 5.00 24.78
CA GLU A 58 -11.30 5.57 24.73
C GLU A 58 -12.32 4.55 24.23
N TYR A 59 -12.02 3.85 23.14
CA TYR A 59 -12.98 2.95 22.49
C TYR A 59 -13.00 1.53 23.09
N ARG A 60 -11.90 1.04 23.68
CA ARG A 60 -11.86 -0.31 24.27
C ARG A 60 -12.65 -0.41 25.57
N LYS A 61 -12.80 0.71 26.31
CA LYS A 61 -13.55 0.78 27.57
C LYS A 61 -13.15 -0.31 28.57
N GLY A 62 -11.84 -0.48 28.79
CA GLY A 62 -11.30 -1.48 29.71
C GLY A 62 -11.26 -2.92 29.19
N LYS A 63 -11.61 -3.17 27.93
CA LYS A 63 -11.58 -4.51 27.31
C LYS A 63 -10.32 -4.73 26.49
N ASP A 64 -10.07 -5.99 26.13
CA ASP A 64 -9.01 -6.36 25.19
C ASP A 64 -9.18 -5.69 23.83
N ALA A 65 -8.04 -5.38 23.20
CA ALA A 65 -7.97 -4.79 21.88
C ALA A 65 -7.25 -5.75 20.92
N TYR A 66 -7.91 -6.15 19.84
CA TYR A 66 -7.34 -7.05 18.85
C TYR A 66 -6.82 -6.28 17.63
N VAL A 67 -5.55 -6.47 17.30
CA VAL A 67 -4.92 -5.88 16.12
C VAL A 67 -5.00 -6.87 14.97
N VAL A 68 -5.77 -6.54 13.93
CA VAL A 68 -5.98 -7.36 12.74
C VAL A 68 -5.48 -6.61 11.51
N GLY A 69 -4.75 -7.31 10.62
CA GLY A 69 -4.28 -6.74 9.37
C GLY A 69 -3.63 -7.76 8.46
N VAL A 70 -3.51 -7.42 7.17
CA VAL A 70 -2.77 -8.26 6.21
C VAL A 70 -1.27 -8.20 6.47
N THR A 71 -0.52 -9.16 5.95
CA THR A 71 0.95 -9.15 6.06
C THR A 71 1.54 -7.90 5.42
N ASN A 72 2.69 -7.44 5.93
CA ASN A 72 3.43 -6.27 5.45
C ASN A 72 2.76 -4.89 5.58
N VAL A 73 1.60 -4.75 6.24
CA VAL A 73 1.03 -3.41 6.57
C VAL A 73 1.81 -2.66 7.64
N GLY A 74 2.73 -3.33 8.33
CA GLY A 74 3.52 -2.77 9.42
C GLY A 74 2.88 -2.94 10.80
N LYS A 75 2.03 -3.97 10.97
CA LYS A 75 1.39 -4.35 12.24
C LYS A 75 2.41 -4.50 13.37
N SER A 76 3.43 -5.35 13.22
CA SER A 76 4.45 -5.57 14.26
C SER A 76 5.25 -4.30 14.56
N THR A 77 5.56 -3.48 13.55
CA THR A 77 6.22 -2.18 13.77
C THR A 77 5.36 -1.24 14.59
N LEU A 78 4.05 -1.18 14.29
CA LEU A 78 3.10 -0.33 15.00
C LEU A 78 2.94 -0.78 16.46
N ILE A 79 2.78 -2.08 16.68
CA ILE A 79 2.64 -2.68 18.02
C ILE A 79 3.88 -2.42 18.87
N ASN A 80 5.08 -2.64 18.31
CA ASN A 80 6.33 -2.33 19.02
C ASN A 80 6.44 -0.85 19.42
N LYS A 81 5.83 0.07 18.66
CA LYS A 81 5.78 1.49 19.06
C LYS A 81 4.72 1.79 20.10
N LEU A 82 3.58 1.12 20.06
CA LEU A 82 2.56 1.23 21.09
C LEU A 82 3.10 0.73 22.44
N ILE A 83 3.79 -0.41 22.47
CA ILE A 83 4.47 -0.91 23.68
C ILE A 83 5.44 0.13 24.25
N GLN A 84 6.25 0.76 23.38
CA GLN A 84 7.19 1.80 23.79
C GLN A 84 6.48 3.02 24.39
N SER A 85 5.38 3.47 23.78
CA SER A 85 4.57 4.60 24.28
C SER A 85 3.93 4.28 25.64
N ILE A 86 3.37 3.08 25.82
CA ILE A 86 2.81 2.61 27.11
C ILE A 86 3.88 2.58 28.22
N GLY A 87 5.09 2.09 27.88
CA GLY A 87 6.21 2.08 28.83
C GLY A 87 6.73 3.47 29.19
N GLU A 88 6.63 4.44 28.28
CA GLU A 88 7.01 5.85 28.50
C GLU A 88 5.94 6.60 29.34
N THR A 89 4.65 6.25 29.23
CA THR A 89 3.56 6.88 30.01
C THR A 89 3.44 6.38 31.45
N GLY A 90 4.13 5.28 31.80
CA GLY A 90 4.20 4.77 33.18
C GLY A 90 2.91 4.12 33.70
N GLU A 91 1.89 3.92 32.86
CA GLU A 91 0.59 3.33 33.22
C GLU A 91 0.62 1.80 33.35
N VAL A 92 1.61 1.29 34.10
CA VAL A 92 1.79 -0.10 34.59
C VAL A 92 2.71 -0.99 33.74
N ILE A 93 3.98 -1.08 34.19
CA ILE A 93 4.88 -2.21 33.94
C ILE A 93 4.79 -3.14 35.16
N THR A 94 3.90 -4.14 35.15
CA THR A 94 4.01 -5.27 36.08
C THR A 94 5.03 -6.26 35.56
N THR A 95 5.95 -6.65 36.44
CA THR A 95 7.03 -7.60 36.21
C THR A 95 6.48 -8.96 35.76
N SER A 96 6.43 -9.21 34.46
CA SER A 96 6.48 -10.56 33.95
C SER A 96 7.32 -10.59 32.67
N GLN A 97 8.24 -11.53 32.66
CA GLN A 97 9.28 -11.71 31.66
C GLN A 97 8.65 -11.89 30.29
N TYR A 98 9.11 -11.13 29.29
CA TYR A 98 8.75 -11.35 27.88
C TYR A 98 9.03 -12.82 27.49
N PRO A 99 8.01 -13.65 27.17
CA PRO A 99 8.25 -14.99 26.66
C PRO A 99 8.42 -14.94 25.13
N GLY A 100 9.45 -15.61 24.62
CA GLY A 100 9.47 -16.15 23.25
C GLY A 100 8.41 -17.25 23.07
N THR A 101 8.01 -17.75 21.90
CA THR A 101 8.39 -17.62 20.48
C THR A 101 7.25 -18.29 19.67
N THR A 102 7.36 -18.30 18.33
CA THR A 102 6.84 -19.34 17.41
C THR A 102 5.31 -19.37 17.17
N LEU A 103 4.86 -18.59 16.18
CA LEU A 103 3.59 -18.74 15.44
C LEU A 103 2.26 -18.43 16.15
N GLY A 104 2.26 -18.05 17.43
CA GLY A 104 1.06 -17.69 18.21
C GLY A 104 0.86 -16.19 18.42
N GLN A 105 -0.39 -15.83 18.69
CA GLN A 105 -0.86 -14.51 19.12
C GLN A 105 0.03 -13.88 20.21
N ILE A 106 0.35 -12.58 20.12
CA ILE A 106 1.13 -11.87 21.17
C ILE A 106 0.15 -11.10 22.05
N ASP A 107 0.04 -11.48 23.32
CA ASP A 107 -0.75 -10.74 24.30
C ASP A 107 0.16 -9.76 25.04
N ILE A 108 -0.07 -8.46 24.85
CA ILE A 108 0.68 -7.38 25.48
C ILE A 108 -0.22 -6.76 26.52
N PRO A 109 0.11 -6.82 27.82
CA PRO A 109 -0.68 -6.16 28.86
C PRO A 109 -0.85 -4.68 28.54
N PHE A 110 -2.10 -4.25 28.43
CA PHE A 110 -2.47 -2.85 28.21
C PHE A 110 -2.69 -2.15 29.56
N ASP A 111 -3.27 -2.86 30.51
CA ASP A 111 -3.43 -2.50 31.92
C ASP A 111 -3.47 -3.78 32.78
N GLU A 112 -3.81 -3.69 34.07
CA GLU A 112 -3.88 -4.85 34.98
C GLU A 112 -4.93 -5.91 34.58
N HIS A 113 -5.86 -5.60 33.68
CA HIS A 113 -7.03 -6.44 33.40
C HIS A 113 -7.26 -6.74 31.91
N SER A 114 -6.46 -6.16 31.02
CA SER A 114 -6.68 -6.28 29.57
C SER A 114 -5.38 -6.28 28.77
N SER A 115 -5.46 -6.81 27.55
CA SER A 115 -4.32 -6.97 26.64
C SER A 115 -4.57 -6.37 25.25
N LEU A 116 -3.50 -5.87 24.63
CA LEU A 116 -3.38 -5.69 23.20
C LEU A 116 -2.95 -7.01 22.57
N VAL A 117 -3.81 -7.56 21.72
CA VAL A 117 -3.66 -8.87 21.12
C VAL A 117 -3.17 -8.74 19.68
N ASP A 118 -1.97 -9.22 19.39
CA ASP A 118 -1.44 -9.30 18.04
C ASP A 118 -1.90 -10.57 17.32
N THR A 119 -2.73 -10.43 16.28
CA THR A 119 -3.17 -11.58 15.47
C THR A 119 -2.20 -11.85 14.31
N PRO A 120 -1.95 -13.11 13.90
CA PRO A 120 -1.13 -13.39 12.73
C PRO A 120 -1.62 -12.64 11.48
N GLY A 121 -0.68 -12.08 10.71
CA GLY A 121 -1.02 -11.30 9.53
C GLY A 121 -1.64 -12.16 8.43
N ILE A 122 -2.73 -11.70 7.82
CA ILE A 122 -3.41 -12.42 6.74
C ILE A 122 -2.63 -12.23 5.43
N ILE A 123 -2.19 -13.32 4.80
CA ILE A 123 -1.53 -13.25 3.48
C ILE A 123 -2.61 -13.03 2.40
N HIS A 124 -2.46 -11.99 1.58
CA HIS A 124 -3.44 -11.63 0.57
C HIS A 124 -2.86 -11.70 -0.85
N ARG A 125 -3.44 -12.55 -1.71
CA ARG A 125 -2.99 -12.76 -3.10
C ARG A 125 -3.16 -11.52 -3.98
N HIS A 126 -4.07 -10.62 -3.60
CA HIS A 126 -4.36 -9.42 -4.37
C HIS A 126 -3.29 -8.30 -4.28
N GLN A 127 -2.21 -8.51 -3.51
CA GLN A 127 -1.08 -7.58 -3.45
C GLN A 127 0.08 -8.04 -4.31
N ILE A 128 0.71 -7.10 -5.01
CA ILE A 128 1.85 -7.42 -5.89
C ILE A 128 3.02 -8.08 -5.14
N THR A 129 3.19 -7.74 -3.87
CA THR A 129 4.25 -8.27 -2.99
C THR A 129 4.12 -9.77 -2.73
N HIS A 130 2.94 -10.37 -2.95
CA HIS A 130 2.75 -11.81 -2.81
C HIS A 130 3.51 -12.62 -3.87
N TYR A 131 3.78 -12.01 -5.03
CA TYR A 131 4.40 -12.67 -6.19
C TYR A 131 5.90 -12.42 -6.30
N LEU A 132 6.51 -11.79 -5.30
CA LEU A 132 7.90 -11.36 -5.34
C LEU A 132 8.76 -12.13 -4.35
N ALA A 133 9.99 -12.43 -4.77
CA ALA A 133 10.99 -12.96 -3.87
C ALA A 133 11.38 -11.92 -2.82
N GLU A 134 11.79 -12.37 -1.64
CA GLU A 134 12.12 -11.49 -0.50
C GLU A 134 13.16 -10.40 -0.85
N LYS A 135 14.17 -10.76 -1.67
CA LYS A 135 15.20 -9.82 -2.14
C LYS A 135 14.61 -8.69 -3.01
N GLU A 136 13.54 -8.96 -3.73
CA GLU A 136 12.86 -8.01 -4.62
C GLU A 136 11.83 -7.17 -3.85
N MET A 137 11.26 -7.69 -2.77
CA MET A 137 10.33 -6.95 -1.91
C MET A 137 10.95 -5.65 -1.40
N LYS A 138 12.25 -5.63 -1.08
CA LYS A 138 12.96 -4.41 -0.65
C LYS A 138 12.98 -3.31 -1.72
N LYS A 139 12.89 -3.68 -3.01
CA LYS A 139 12.78 -2.72 -4.11
C LYS A 139 11.35 -2.23 -4.33
N VAL A 140 10.35 -3.02 -3.94
CA VAL A 140 8.93 -2.71 -4.17
C VAL A 140 8.26 -2.05 -2.97
N LEU A 141 8.77 -2.29 -1.76
CA LEU A 141 8.29 -1.61 -0.56
C LEU A 141 9.01 -0.27 -0.41
N PRO A 142 8.30 0.87 -0.46
CA PRO A 142 8.94 2.17 -0.29
C PRO A 142 9.50 2.31 1.13
N GLN A 143 10.75 2.77 1.23
CA GLN A 143 11.41 3.11 2.50
C GLN A 143 11.43 4.62 2.78
N LYS A 144 11.12 5.42 1.76
CA LYS A 144 11.09 6.89 1.80
C LYS A 144 9.81 7.37 1.12
N GLU A 145 9.49 8.64 1.34
CA GLU A 145 8.41 9.35 0.66
C GLU A 145 8.40 9.05 -0.84
N LEU A 146 7.23 8.68 -1.35
CA LEU A 146 7.01 8.48 -2.78
C LEU A 146 7.15 9.82 -3.49
N GLN A 147 8.13 9.91 -4.38
CA GLN A 147 8.35 11.13 -5.17
C GLN A 147 7.59 11.03 -6.49
N PRO A 148 6.85 12.07 -6.88
CA PRO A 148 6.10 12.06 -8.14
C PRO A 148 7.05 11.99 -9.33
N LYS A 149 6.83 11.03 -10.22
CA LYS A 149 7.48 10.98 -11.55
C LYS A 149 6.43 11.21 -12.64
N THR A 150 6.47 12.36 -13.29
CA THR A 150 5.46 12.77 -14.28
C THR A 150 5.93 12.54 -15.72
N PHE A 151 5.07 11.92 -16.53
CA PHE A 151 5.25 11.74 -17.97
C PHE A 151 4.15 12.45 -18.74
N GLN A 152 4.54 13.19 -19.77
CA GLN A 152 3.61 13.72 -20.78
C GLN A 152 3.43 12.65 -21.86
N LEU A 153 2.23 12.06 -21.91
CA LEU A 153 1.89 10.96 -22.82
C LEU A 153 0.88 11.42 -23.87
N ASN A 154 1.11 10.95 -25.09
CA ASN A 154 0.14 10.95 -26.17
C ASN A 154 -0.51 9.56 -26.24
N SER A 155 -1.68 9.49 -26.87
CA SER A 155 -2.31 8.23 -27.25
C SER A 155 -1.32 7.29 -27.96
N GLY A 156 -1.38 5.99 -27.66
CA GLY A 156 -0.48 5.00 -28.24
C GLY A 156 0.87 4.91 -27.54
N GLN A 157 0.97 5.27 -26.27
CA GLN A 157 2.20 5.15 -25.48
C GLN A 157 1.99 4.33 -24.21
N THR A 158 3.07 3.67 -23.80
CA THR A 158 3.09 2.74 -22.67
C THR A 158 4.18 3.13 -21.68
N ILE A 159 3.88 2.99 -20.39
CA ILE A 159 4.86 3.04 -19.30
C ILE A 159 4.87 1.69 -18.58
N PHE A 160 6.04 1.07 -18.51
CA PHE A 160 6.31 -0.07 -17.65
C PHE A 160 6.79 0.40 -16.29
N ILE A 161 6.30 -0.23 -15.22
CA ILE A 161 6.80 -0.07 -13.85
C ILE A 161 7.59 -1.33 -13.52
N GLY A 162 8.90 -1.31 -13.80
CA GLY A 162 9.72 -2.52 -13.84
C GLY A 162 9.13 -3.57 -14.79
N GLY A 163 9.25 -4.84 -14.41
CA GLY A 163 8.55 -5.97 -15.05
C GLY A 163 7.15 -6.25 -14.46
N LEU A 164 6.73 -5.46 -13.46
CA LEU A 164 5.58 -5.78 -12.61
C LEU A 164 4.24 -5.41 -13.23
N ILE A 165 4.17 -4.21 -13.80
CA ILE A 165 2.94 -3.57 -14.30
C ILE A 165 3.24 -2.85 -15.60
N ARG A 166 2.27 -2.88 -16.51
CA ARG A 166 2.29 -2.09 -17.74
C ARG A 166 1.06 -1.20 -17.80
N VAL A 167 1.25 0.10 -18.06
CA VAL A 167 0.20 1.10 -18.19
C VAL A 167 0.19 1.62 -19.62
N ASP A 168 -0.89 1.35 -20.33
CA ASP A 168 -1.10 1.73 -21.72
C ASP A 168 -2.07 2.91 -21.80
N TYR A 169 -1.66 3.99 -22.45
CA TYR A 169 -2.57 5.08 -22.79
C TYR A 169 -3.12 4.86 -24.20
N GLU A 170 -4.35 4.36 -24.28
CA GLU A 170 -4.93 3.88 -25.54
C GLU A 170 -5.54 4.99 -26.37
N GLN A 171 -6.33 5.87 -25.74
CA GLN A 171 -7.11 6.91 -26.42
C GLN A 171 -7.22 8.16 -25.55
N GLY A 172 -7.08 9.33 -26.18
CA GLY A 172 -7.30 10.64 -25.58
C GLY A 172 -6.26 11.67 -26.03
N GLU A 173 -6.44 12.92 -25.61
CA GLU A 173 -5.51 14.01 -25.91
C GLU A 173 -4.16 13.85 -25.19
N ARG A 174 -3.19 14.72 -25.50
CA ARG A 174 -1.96 14.82 -24.72
C ARG A 174 -2.28 15.06 -23.24
N ASN A 175 -1.82 14.13 -22.41
CA ASN A 175 -2.21 14.01 -21.01
C ASN A 175 -0.99 13.79 -20.11
N SER A 176 -1.13 14.15 -18.84
CA SER A 176 -0.08 14.06 -17.83
C SER A 176 -0.37 12.90 -16.90
N PHE A 177 0.59 11.97 -16.82
CA PHE A 177 0.53 10.79 -15.96
C PHE A 177 1.59 10.93 -14.88
N THR A 178 1.18 11.03 -13.62
CA THR A 178 2.10 11.15 -12.48
C THR A 178 2.11 9.86 -11.70
N PHE A 179 3.27 9.20 -11.68
CA PHE A 179 3.49 7.92 -11.03
C PHE A 179 4.01 8.15 -9.60
N TYR A 180 3.33 7.54 -8.64
CA TYR A 180 3.70 7.51 -7.22
C TYR A 180 4.05 6.07 -6.86
N THR A 181 5.25 5.66 -7.28
CA THR A 181 5.78 4.29 -7.10
C THR A 181 7.16 4.36 -6.43
N PRO A 182 7.63 3.27 -5.81
CA PRO A 182 8.96 3.20 -5.22
C PRO A 182 10.04 3.68 -6.20
N GLN A 183 10.92 4.57 -5.74
CA GLN A 183 11.95 5.18 -6.59
C GLN A 183 12.99 4.18 -7.10
N THR A 184 13.13 3.06 -6.39
CA THR A 184 13.96 1.89 -6.68
C THR A 184 13.46 1.06 -7.87
N ILE A 185 12.30 1.39 -8.42
CA ILE A 185 11.76 0.76 -9.63
C ILE A 185 11.83 1.78 -10.77
N ASP A 186 12.41 1.33 -11.89
CA ASP A 186 12.51 2.15 -13.09
C ASP A 186 11.20 2.19 -13.87
N LEU A 187 10.95 3.37 -14.44
CA LEU A 187 9.80 3.63 -15.29
C LEU A 187 10.26 3.70 -16.75
N HIS A 188 9.83 2.75 -17.57
CA HIS A 188 10.28 2.65 -18.96
C HIS A 188 9.16 2.99 -19.93
N ARG A 189 9.40 4.00 -20.77
CA ARG A 189 8.46 4.43 -21.81
C ARG A 189 8.72 3.72 -23.13
N THR A 190 7.66 3.30 -23.79
CA THR A 190 7.71 2.81 -25.18
C THR A 190 6.44 3.18 -25.95
N LYS A 191 6.44 2.89 -27.27
CA LYS A 191 5.23 2.97 -28.11
C LYS A 191 4.35 1.75 -27.85
N LEU A 192 3.03 1.93 -27.83
CA LEU A 192 2.05 0.89 -27.54
C LEU A 192 2.18 -0.32 -28.47
N GLU A 193 2.40 -0.06 -29.76
CA GLU A 193 2.58 -1.09 -30.79
C GLU A 193 3.75 -2.05 -30.49
N LYS A 194 4.83 -1.52 -29.89
CA LYS A 194 6.03 -2.30 -29.55
C LYS A 194 5.98 -2.86 -28.13
N ALA A 195 5.02 -2.47 -27.30
CA ALA A 195 5.04 -2.77 -25.88
C ALA A 195 4.99 -4.27 -25.58
N THR A 196 4.22 -5.04 -26.36
CA THR A 196 4.12 -6.50 -26.16
C THR A 196 5.43 -7.21 -26.49
N GLU A 197 6.04 -6.90 -27.64
CA GLU A 197 7.35 -7.44 -28.03
C GLU A 197 8.46 -7.00 -27.06
N PHE A 198 8.44 -5.71 -26.68
CA PHE A 198 9.39 -5.14 -25.74
C PHE A 198 9.35 -5.87 -24.39
N TYR A 199 8.15 -6.13 -23.85
CA TYR A 199 8.01 -6.86 -22.60
C TYR A 199 8.55 -8.29 -22.71
N ALA A 200 8.21 -9.01 -23.79
CA ALA A 200 8.69 -10.38 -24.00
C ALA A 200 10.22 -10.48 -24.07
N LYS A 201 10.89 -9.48 -24.65
CA LYS A 201 12.35 -9.45 -24.78
C LYS A 201 13.07 -8.98 -23.51
N HIS A 202 12.47 -8.05 -22.76
CA HIS A 202 13.17 -7.30 -21.72
C HIS A 202 12.70 -7.59 -20.29
N ALA A 203 11.61 -8.33 -20.10
CA ALA A 203 11.16 -8.80 -18.79
C ALA A 203 12.25 -9.65 -18.12
N GLY A 204 12.59 -9.33 -16.87
CA GLY A 204 13.62 -10.03 -16.11
C GLY A 204 15.06 -9.56 -16.35
N THR A 205 15.31 -8.72 -17.35
CA THR A 205 16.64 -8.15 -17.64
C THR A 205 16.66 -6.63 -17.43
N LEU A 206 16.09 -5.87 -18.37
CA LEU A 206 15.94 -4.42 -18.26
C LEU A 206 14.72 -4.06 -17.42
N LEU A 207 13.59 -4.73 -17.66
CA LEU A 207 12.36 -4.53 -16.90
C LEU A 207 12.42 -5.37 -15.63
N THR A 208 12.93 -4.75 -14.56
CA THR A 208 13.06 -5.38 -13.24
C THR A 208 12.54 -4.46 -12.14
N PRO A 209 12.09 -5.00 -11.00
CA PRO A 209 11.80 -6.42 -10.71
C PRO A 209 10.57 -6.93 -11.48
N PRO A 210 10.34 -8.27 -11.59
CA PRO A 210 11.20 -9.36 -11.14
C PRO A 210 12.46 -9.49 -11.99
N THR A 211 13.50 -10.17 -11.50
CA THR A 211 14.81 -10.32 -12.17
C THR A 211 15.12 -11.78 -12.48
N GLY A 212 15.67 -12.05 -13.66
CA GLY A 212 16.14 -13.38 -14.07
C GLY A 212 15.05 -14.45 -13.96
N ASP A 213 15.35 -15.54 -13.26
CA ASP A 213 14.43 -16.68 -13.10
C ASP A 213 13.17 -16.35 -12.30
N ASN A 214 13.19 -15.33 -11.43
CA ASN A 214 11.98 -14.89 -10.73
C ASN A 214 10.90 -14.41 -11.71
N MET A 215 11.30 -13.90 -12.88
CA MET A 215 10.35 -13.50 -13.93
C MET A 215 9.58 -14.70 -14.50
N LYS A 216 10.17 -15.90 -14.52
CA LYS A 216 9.49 -17.12 -14.99
C LYS A 216 8.39 -17.57 -14.01
N LEU A 217 8.57 -17.28 -12.73
CA LEU A 217 7.60 -17.58 -11.67
C LEU A 217 6.53 -16.50 -11.54
N TYR A 218 6.78 -15.31 -12.09
CA TYR A 218 5.85 -14.20 -11.99
C TYR A 218 4.61 -14.43 -12.88
N PRO A 219 3.39 -14.16 -12.38
CA PRO A 219 2.19 -14.41 -13.15
C PRO A 219 2.11 -13.59 -14.44
N LYS A 220 1.48 -14.16 -15.45
CA LYS A 220 1.18 -13.42 -16.68
C LYS A 220 0.30 -12.21 -16.37
N LEU A 221 0.61 -11.10 -17.03
CA LEU A 221 -0.19 -9.89 -16.91
C LEU A 221 -1.49 -10.02 -17.70
N VAL A 222 -2.59 -9.59 -17.09
CA VAL A 222 -3.92 -9.52 -17.68
C VAL A 222 -4.31 -8.06 -17.82
N LYS A 223 -4.87 -7.72 -18.97
CA LYS A 223 -5.33 -6.37 -19.31
C LYS A 223 -6.63 -6.05 -18.59
N LYS A 224 -6.68 -4.89 -17.92
CA LYS A 224 -7.91 -4.28 -17.41
C LYS A 224 -8.00 -2.84 -17.94
N THR A 225 -9.09 -2.51 -18.61
CA THR A 225 -9.29 -1.19 -19.23
C THR A 225 -10.16 -0.31 -18.36
N PHE A 226 -9.79 0.96 -18.26
CA PHE A 226 -10.43 1.98 -17.45
C PHE A 226 -10.76 3.20 -18.32
N THR A 227 -11.96 3.74 -18.15
CA THR A 227 -12.39 5.00 -18.77
C THR A 227 -12.25 6.11 -17.74
N ILE A 228 -11.35 7.04 -18.02
CA ILE A 228 -11.07 8.21 -17.18
C ILE A 228 -11.94 9.35 -17.69
N LYS A 229 -12.77 9.91 -16.81
CA LYS A 229 -13.67 11.04 -17.11
C LYS A 229 -13.18 12.37 -16.53
N GLU A 230 -12.37 12.31 -15.49
CA GLU A 230 -11.84 13.46 -14.75
C GLU A 230 -10.53 13.08 -14.07
N LYS A 231 -9.92 13.99 -13.32
CA LYS A 231 -8.67 13.74 -12.59
C LYS A 231 -8.83 12.53 -11.65
N THR A 232 -8.15 11.44 -11.97
CA THR A 232 -8.38 10.11 -11.38
C THR A 232 -7.05 9.46 -11.00
N ASP A 233 -7.05 8.73 -9.89
CA ASP A 233 -5.95 7.83 -9.54
C ASP A 233 -6.31 6.39 -9.92
N LEU A 234 -5.41 5.70 -10.60
CA LEU A 234 -5.41 4.25 -10.72
C LEU A 234 -4.46 3.66 -9.68
N VAL A 235 -5.02 3.06 -8.64
CA VAL A 235 -4.32 2.49 -7.50
C VAL A 235 -3.99 1.04 -7.78
N ILE A 236 -2.72 0.67 -7.63
CA ILE A 236 -2.21 -0.70 -7.83
C ILE A 236 -1.81 -1.25 -6.46
N ALA A 237 -2.52 -2.29 -6.02
CA ALA A 237 -2.36 -2.86 -4.69
C ALA A 237 -0.92 -3.35 -4.42
N GLY A 238 -0.28 -2.76 -3.40
CA GLY A 238 1.08 -3.10 -2.98
C GLY A 238 2.20 -2.40 -3.75
N LEU A 239 1.88 -1.53 -4.72
CA LEU A 239 2.90 -0.81 -5.52
C LEU A 239 2.80 0.72 -5.38
N GLY A 240 1.60 1.28 -5.46
CA GLY A 240 1.41 2.72 -5.51
C GLY A 240 0.22 3.12 -6.39
N TRP A 241 0.26 4.29 -7.00
CA TRP A 241 -0.79 4.74 -7.91
C TRP A 241 -0.26 5.61 -9.03
N VAL A 242 -1.09 5.80 -10.06
CA VAL A 242 -0.85 6.72 -11.16
C VAL A 242 -2.00 7.71 -11.22
N THR A 243 -1.69 9.01 -11.10
CA THR A 243 -2.66 10.10 -11.27
C THR A 243 -2.71 10.51 -12.74
N ILE A 244 -3.91 10.51 -13.31
CA ILE A 244 -4.19 10.86 -14.70
C ILE A 244 -5.03 12.14 -14.68
N GLN A 245 -4.54 13.20 -15.35
CA GLN A 245 -5.12 14.54 -15.21
C GLN A 245 -6.37 14.77 -16.07
N LYS A 246 -6.36 14.27 -17.30
CA LYS A 246 -7.43 14.51 -18.29
C LYS A 246 -8.19 13.22 -18.66
N PRO A 247 -9.38 13.33 -19.27
CA PRO A 247 -10.13 12.18 -19.75
C PRO A 247 -9.35 11.34 -20.77
N GLY A 248 -9.67 10.05 -20.84
CA GLY A 248 -9.07 9.12 -21.80
C GLY A 248 -9.28 7.66 -21.42
N THR A 249 -8.85 6.75 -22.29
CA THR A 249 -8.91 5.30 -22.07
C THR A 249 -7.51 4.80 -21.71
N VAL A 250 -7.40 4.16 -20.55
CA VAL A 250 -6.14 3.64 -20.01
C VAL A 250 -6.30 2.17 -19.69
N SER A 251 -5.36 1.34 -20.14
CA SER A 251 -5.33 -0.08 -19.81
C SER A 251 -4.15 -0.38 -18.90
N VAL A 252 -4.43 -1.05 -17.78
CA VAL A 252 -3.40 -1.52 -16.85
C VAL A 252 -3.30 -3.03 -16.97
N TRP A 253 -2.10 -3.50 -17.20
CA TRP A 253 -1.74 -4.91 -17.24
C TRP A 253 -1.07 -5.26 -15.91
N SER A 254 -1.73 -6.13 -15.14
CA SER A 254 -1.29 -6.60 -13.82
C SER A 254 -1.50 -8.11 -13.71
N PRO A 255 -0.87 -8.82 -12.77
CA PRO A 255 -1.27 -10.17 -12.43
C PRO A 255 -2.78 -10.24 -12.17
N LYS A 256 -3.46 -11.31 -12.61
CA LYS A 256 -4.93 -11.44 -12.59
C LYS A 256 -5.56 -11.11 -11.24
N GLU A 257 -4.94 -11.58 -10.16
CA GLU A 257 -5.44 -11.43 -8.80
C GLU A 257 -5.10 -10.05 -8.21
N VAL A 258 -4.13 -9.31 -8.77
CA VAL A 258 -3.72 -8.01 -8.22
C VAL A 258 -4.77 -6.95 -8.51
N ASP A 259 -5.24 -6.31 -7.44
CA ASP A 259 -6.27 -5.29 -7.55
C ASP A 259 -5.72 -4.00 -8.16
N VAL A 260 -6.43 -3.54 -9.19
CA VAL A 260 -6.29 -2.20 -9.76
C VAL A 260 -7.64 -1.48 -9.62
N ILE A 261 -7.64 -0.43 -8.79
CA ILE A 261 -8.84 0.30 -8.35
C ILE A 261 -8.79 1.72 -8.89
N GLN A 262 -9.90 2.18 -9.44
CA GLN A 262 -10.10 3.56 -9.85
C GLN A 262 -10.66 4.38 -8.69
N ARG A 263 -10.06 5.52 -8.36
CA ARG A 263 -10.59 6.46 -7.35
C ARG A 263 -10.41 7.91 -7.77
N GLN A 264 -11.19 8.80 -7.16
CA GLN A 264 -10.94 10.23 -7.24
C GLN A 264 -9.57 10.57 -6.64
N SER A 265 -8.86 11.52 -7.26
CA SER A 265 -7.50 11.84 -6.84
C SER A 265 -7.41 12.40 -5.42
N ILE A 266 -6.49 11.85 -4.63
CA ILE A 266 -6.21 12.30 -3.25
C ILE A 266 -5.20 13.47 -3.19
N ILE A 267 -4.80 13.97 -4.36
CA ILE A 267 -3.85 15.07 -4.56
C ILE A 267 -4.60 16.31 -5.02
#